data_AF-A0A537DCM2-F1
#
_entry.id   AF-A0A537DCM2-F1
#
_cell.length_a   1.000
_cell.length_b   1.000
_cell.length_c   1.000
_cell.angle_alpha   90.00
_cell.angle_beta   90.00
_cell.angle_gamma   90.00
#
_symmetry.space_group_name_H-M   'P 1'
#
loop_
_entity.id
_entity.type
_entity.pdbx_description
1 polymer ?
#
loop_
_entity_poly.entity_id
_entity_poly.type
_entity_poly.pdbx_seq_one_letter_code
_entity_poly.pdbx_strand_id
1 'polypeptide(L)'
;MVKMNQWPIIALILIVVSSVGTTVYYVWEASIMGTPSLCRDPLNIRSHVYNPARLQTVRNCITVSGIVNNVIVEADGDYHVWFHVDRQFASLLNSANNDYLQGDLLAEIICATTVNQQDAVLACENYSSQIPIPSKNQNITVTGPYVLDNVHGWMEVHPVYSLSTS
;
A
#
# COMPACT_ATOMS: atom_id res chain seq x y z
N MET A 1 -27.08 14.48 -64.09
CA MET A 1 -26.02 13.76 -63.35
C MET A 1 -25.29 14.76 -62.47
N VAL A 2 -25.52 14.75 -61.15
CA VAL A 2 -24.78 15.60 -60.20
C VAL A 2 -23.50 14.86 -59.83
N LYS A 3 -22.33 15.41 -60.17
CA LYS A 3 -21.03 14.92 -59.68
C LYS A 3 -20.94 15.24 -58.20
N MET A 4 -21.12 14.24 -57.33
CA MET A 4 -20.86 14.39 -55.91
C MET A 4 -19.37 14.70 -55.70
N ASN A 5 -19.10 15.84 -55.08
CA ASN A 5 -17.76 16.27 -54.70
C ASN A 5 -17.26 15.30 -53.61
N GLN A 6 -16.13 14.62 -53.82
CA GLN A 6 -15.65 13.56 -52.90
C GLN A 6 -14.98 14.10 -51.63
N TRP A 7 -14.75 15.41 -51.56
CA TRP A 7 -14.08 16.10 -50.45
C TRP A 7 -14.69 15.92 -49.05
N PRO A 8 -16.02 16.00 -48.83
CA PRO A 8 -16.59 15.85 -47.50
C PRO A 8 -16.49 14.41 -46.97
N ILE A 9 -16.47 13.42 -47.87
CA ILE A 9 -16.32 12.00 -47.50
C ILE A 9 -14.89 11.72 -47.06
N ILE A 10 -13.89 12.25 -47.78
CA ILE A 10 -12.47 12.10 -47.42
C ILE A 10 -12.16 12.79 -46.09
N ALA A 11 -12.71 13.98 -45.85
CA ALA A 11 -12.52 14.71 -44.60
C ALA A 11 -13.12 13.95 -43.39
N LEU A 12 -14.30 13.35 -43.54
CA LEU A 12 -14.91 12.51 -42.49
C LEU A 12 -14.07 11.27 -42.18
N ILE A 13 -13.55 10.59 -43.21
CA ILE A 13 -12.69 9.41 -43.01
C ILE A 13 -11.42 9.78 -42.24
N LEU A 14 -10.77 10.90 -42.57
CA LEU A 14 -9.55 11.35 -41.88
C LEU A 14 -9.79 11.71 -40.40
N ILE A 15 -10.94 12.29 -40.07
CA ILE A 15 -11.32 12.61 -38.68
C ILE A 15 -11.62 11.34 -37.87
N VAL A 16 -12.32 10.37 -38.48
CA VAL A 16 -12.61 9.09 -37.82
C VAL A 16 -11.31 8.30 -37.61
N VAL A 17 -10.41 8.25 -38.58
CA VAL A 17 -9.12 7.55 -38.44
C VAL A 17 -8.22 8.20 -37.38
N SER A 18 -8.18 9.55 -37.29
CA SER A 18 -7.37 10.23 -36.28
C SER A 18 -7.92 10.08 -34.85
N SER A 19 -9.24 10.13 -34.67
CA SER A 19 -9.89 9.92 -33.37
C SER A 19 -9.76 8.48 -32.88
N VAL A 20 -9.90 7.49 -33.77
CA VAL A 20 -9.67 6.08 -33.44
C VAL A 20 -8.18 5.82 -33.16
N GLY A 21 -7.27 6.41 -33.95
CA GLY A 21 -5.83 6.26 -33.74
C GLY A 21 -5.35 6.82 -32.40
N THR A 22 -5.84 7.99 -32.01
CA THR A 22 -5.49 8.60 -30.71
C THR A 22 -6.04 7.82 -29.53
N THR A 23 -7.32 7.41 -29.57
CA THR A 23 -7.90 6.57 -28.49
C THR A 23 -7.21 5.22 -28.35
N VAL A 24 -6.88 4.54 -29.45
CA VAL A 24 -6.11 3.27 -29.41
C VAL A 24 -4.72 3.49 -28.84
N TYR A 25 -4.04 4.58 -29.20
CA TYR A 25 -2.75 4.96 -28.64
C TYR A 25 -2.82 5.16 -27.11
N TYR A 26 -3.81 5.90 -26.61
CA TYR A 26 -3.96 6.12 -25.17
C TYR A 26 -4.29 4.84 -24.39
N VAL A 27 -5.12 3.95 -24.95
CA VAL A 27 -5.43 2.65 -24.34
C VAL A 27 -4.19 1.75 -24.29
N TRP A 28 -3.36 1.77 -25.34
CA TRP A 28 -2.12 1.00 -25.41
C TRP A 28 -1.06 1.50 -24.42
N GLU A 29 -0.86 2.81 -24.31
CA GLU A 29 0.03 3.41 -23.29
C GLU A 29 -0.42 3.05 -21.87
N ALA A 30 -1.72 3.13 -21.57
CA ALA A 30 -2.27 2.69 -20.28
C ALA A 30 -2.10 1.18 -20.03
N SER A 31 -2.00 0.37 -21.09
CA SER A 31 -1.74 -1.07 -20.99
C SER A 31 -0.27 -1.40 -20.72
N ILE A 32 0.64 -0.54 -21.19
CA ILE A 32 2.10 -0.66 -20.96
C ILE A 32 2.48 -0.20 -19.55
N MET A 33 1.74 0.75 -18.99
CA MET A 33 1.77 1.08 -17.56
C MET A 33 1.04 0.00 -16.76
N GLY A 34 1.56 -1.24 -16.79
CA GLY A 34 1.02 -2.36 -16.03
C GLY A 34 0.71 -1.96 -14.58
N THR A 35 -0.33 -2.56 -14.00
CA THR A 35 -0.73 -2.27 -12.62
C THR A 35 0.49 -2.28 -11.70
N PRO A 36 0.80 -1.16 -11.01
CA PRO A 36 1.92 -1.12 -10.08
C PRO A 36 1.77 -2.30 -9.12
N SER A 37 2.81 -3.14 -9.02
CA SER A 37 2.77 -4.22 -8.05
C SER A 37 2.65 -3.59 -6.66
N LEU A 38 1.69 -4.06 -5.85
CA LEU A 38 1.52 -3.59 -4.46
C LEU A 38 2.77 -3.87 -3.60
N CYS A 39 3.66 -4.73 -4.09
CA CYS A 39 4.94 -5.08 -3.49
C CYS A 39 6.11 -4.17 -3.90
N ARG A 40 5.90 -3.20 -4.80
CA ARG A 40 6.87 -2.15 -5.06
C ARG A 40 6.66 -1.06 -4.03
N ASP A 41 7.71 -0.73 -3.27
CA ASP A 41 7.72 0.38 -2.31
C ASP A 41 7.20 1.67 -2.95
N PRO A 42 5.93 2.04 -2.71
CA PRO A 42 5.33 3.19 -3.35
C PRO A 42 5.86 4.43 -2.65
N LEU A 43 6.20 5.49 -3.39
CA LEU A 43 6.69 6.75 -2.79
C LEU A 43 7.92 6.62 -1.88
N ASN A 44 8.68 5.50 -1.97
CA ASN A 44 9.86 5.25 -1.14
C ASN A 44 9.53 5.26 0.37
N ILE A 45 8.37 4.73 0.77
CA ILE A 45 7.92 4.66 2.17
C ILE A 45 9.00 4.03 3.06
N ARG A 46 9.72 3.02 2.58
CA ARG A 46 10.78 2.36 3.38
C ARG A 46 11.87 3.31 3.87
N SER A 47 12.14 4.42 3.18
CA SER A 47 13.15 5.40 3.65
C SER A 47 12.69 6.23 4.84
N HIS A 48 11.40 6.17 5.19
CA HIS A 48 10.79 6.93 6.27
C HIS A 48 10.58 6.11 7.54
N VAL A 49 11.01 4.85 7.54
CA VAL A 49 10.98 3.99 8.73
C VAL A 49 11.95 4.54 9.77
N TYR A 50 11.44 4.90 10.95
CA TYR A 50 12.28 5.20 12.11
C TYR A 50 12.97 3.92 12.61
N ASN A 51 14.24 3.99 13.02
CA ASN A 51 15.04 2.84 13.48
C ASN A 51 14.96 1.57 12.59
N PRO A 52 15.27 1.65 11.29
CA PRO A 52 15.08 0.52 10.37
C PRO A 52 16.01 -0.67 10.67
N ALA A 53 17.12 -0.44 11.38
CA ALA A 53 18.06 -1.48 11.76
C ALA A 53 17.46 -2.53 12.71
N ARG A 54 16.35 -2.23 13.39
CA ARG A 54 15.66 -3.20 14.25
C ARG A 54 14.94 -4.28 13.44
N LEU A 55 14.60 -4.00 12.18
CA LEU A 55 13.74 -4.84 11.37
C LEU A 55 14.54 -5.85 10.55
N GLN A 56 14.27 -7.14 10.77
CA GLN A 56 14.75 -8.21 9.90
C GLN A 56 13.67 -8.59 8.89
N THR A 57 13.93 -8.31 7.61
CA THR A 57 13.01 -8.72 6.53
C THR A 57 12.99 -10.24 6.39
N VAL A 58 11.80 -10.84 6.54
CA VAL A 58 11.55 -12.28 6.33
C VAL A 58 11.02 -12.53 4.93
N ARG A 59 10.11 -11.68 4.45
CA ARG A 59 9.68 -11.65 3.04
C ARG A 59 9.59 -10.20 2.57
N ASN A 60 10.11 -9.94 1.38
CA ASN A 60 10.10 -8.59 0.81
C ASN A 60 8.67 -8.07 0.54
N CYS A 61 7.70 -8.96 0.41
CA CYS A 61 6.30 -8.60 0.30
C CYS A 61 5.38 -9.74 0.70
N ILE A 62 4.30 -9.41 1.40
CA ILE A 62 3.11 -10.24 1.56
C ILE A 62 1.86 -9.39 1.34
N THR A 63 0.76 -10.04 0.98
CA THR A 63 -0.59 -9.48 1.08
C THR A 63 -1.38 -10.37 2.03
N VAL A 64 -1.90 -9.78 3.10
CA VAL A 64 -2.56 -10.49 4.20
C VAL A 64 -3.88 -9.80 4.52
N SER A 65 -4.93 -10.59 4.75
CA SER A 65 -6.24 -10.09 5.17
C SER A 65 -6.61 -10.57 6.56
N GLY A 66 -7.51 -9.82 7.20
CA GLY A 66 -8.02 -10.12 8.53
C GLY A 66 -8.92 -9.02 9.05
N ILE A 67 -9.25 -9.08 10.34
CA ILE A 67 -10.18 -8.15 11.00
C ILE A 67 -9.42 -7.32 12.04
N VAL A 68 -9.55 -5.99 11.98
CA VAL A 68 -8.90 -5.09 12.93
C VAL A 68 -9.43 -5.30 14.34
N ASN A 69 -8.54 -5.63 15.27
CA ASN A 69 -8.83 -5.73 16.69
C ASN A 69 -8.53 -4.41 17.42
N ASN A 70 -7.43 -3.75 17.07
CA ASN A 70 -7.02 -2.49 17.72
C ASN A 70 -6.27 -1.55 16.77
N VAL A 71 -6.35 -0.26 17.05
CA VAL A 71 -5.62 0.79 16.34
C VAL A 71 -5.04 1.74 17.37
N ILE A 72 -3.71 1.81 17.43
CA ILE A 72 -2.96 2.53 18.45
C ILE A 72 -2.12 3.60 17.75
N VAL A 73 -2.11 4.79 18.34
CA VAL A 73 -1.25 5.90 17.91
C VAL A 73 0.05 5.81 18.70
N GLU A 74 1.18 5.79 18.00
CA GLU A 74 2.51 5.75 18.60
C GLU A 74 3.18 7.13 18.62
N ALA A 75 4.17 7.29 19.49
CA ALA A 75 4.82 8.58 19.70
C ALA A 75 5.70 9.01 18.53
N ASP A 76 6.19 8.07 17.72
CA ASP A 76 6.99 8.31 16.51
C ASP A 76 6.16 8.78 15.30
N GLY A 77 4.84 8.89 15.44
CA GLY A 77 3.94 9.35 14.38
C GLY A 77 3.29 8.21 13.59
N ASP A 78 3.47 6.97 14.05
CA ASP A 78 2.97 5.78 13.38
C ASP A 78 1.63 5.34 13.95
N TYR A 79 0.90 4.52 13.19
CA TYR A 79 -0.23 3.75 13.69
C TYR A 79 0.13 2.26 13.73
N HIS A 80 0.02 1.67 14.91
CA HIS A 80 -0.03 0.23 15.08
C HIS A 80 -1.45 -0.27 14.87
N VAL A 81 -1.65 -1.04 13.80
CA VAL A 81 -2.92 -1.73 13.52
C VAL A 81 -2.75 -3.19 13.87
N TRP A 82 -3.39 -3.63 14.95
CA TRP A 82 -3.45 -5.04 15.32
C TRP A 82 -4.68 -5.66 14.69
N PHE A 83 -4.50 -6.76 13.97
CA PHE A 83 -5.59 -7.44 13.30
C PHE A 83 -5.46 -8.96 13.36
N HIS A 84 -6.61 -9.61 13.57
CA HIS A 84 -6.71 -11.05 13.57
C HIS A 84 -6.71 -11.52 12.12
N VAL A 85 -5.63 -12.18 11.72
CA VAL A 85 -5.45 -12.63 10.33
C VAL A 85 -6.46 -13.73 9.97
N ASP A 86 -6.87 -13.78 8.70
CA ASP A 86 -7.68 -14.88 8.22
C ASP A 86 -6.96 -16.22 8.42
N ARG A 87 -7.73 -17.29 8.63
CA ARG A 87 -7.20 -18.61 9.03
C ARG A 87 -6.04 -19.11 8.16
N GLN A 88 -6.07 -18.84 6.86
CA GLN A 88 -5.02 -19.23 5.91
C GLN A 88 -3.65 -18.57 6.17
N PHE A 89 -3.63 -17.47 6.93
CA PHE A 89 -2.44 -16.71 7.27
C PHE A 89 -1.96 -16.93 8.72
N ALA A 90 -2.60 -17.80 9.51
CA ALA A 90 -2.25 -18.04 10.90
C ALA A 90 -0.76 -18.41 11.13
N SER A 91 -0.11 -19.00 10.12
CA SER A 91 1.34 -19.30 10.14
C SER A 91 2.26 -18.08 10.11
N LEU A 92 1.74 -16.88 9.91
CA LEU A 92 2.50 -15.62 9.97
C LEU A 92 2.69 -15.11 11.41
N LEU A 93 2.06 -15.73 12.40
CA LEU A 93 2.18 -15.33 13.79
C LEU A 93 3.30 -16.13 14.46
N ASN A 94 4.04 -15.47 15.36
CA ASN A 94 4.98 -16.15 16.25
C ASN A 94 4.50 -16.09 17.72
N SER A 95 5.30 -16.60 18.65
CA SER A 95 4.95 -16.59 20.08
C SER A 95 4.78 -15.17 20.64
N ALA A 96 5.62 -14.21 20.23
CA ALA A 96 5.51 -12.83 20.70
C ALA A 96 4.23 -12.14 20.20
N ASN A 97 3.77 -12.42 18.98
CA ASN A 97 2.44 -11.98 18.54
C ASN A 97 1.34 -12.52 19.47
N ASN A 98 1.42 -13.80 19.86
CA ASN A 98 0.43 -14.40 20.76
C ASN A 98 0.49 -13.80 22.17
N ASP A 99 1.70 -13.65 22.72
CA ASP A 99 1.92 -13.27 24.11
C ASP A 99 1.69 -11.77 24.35
N TYR A 100 2.06 -10.90 23.39
CA TYR A 100 2.05 -9.44 23.56
C TYR A 100 1.00 -8.73 22.71
N LEU A 101 0.60 -9.31 21.57
CA LEU A 101 -0.36 -8.72 20.63
C LEU A 101 -1.67 -9.52 20.56
N GLN A 102 -1.97 -10.33 21.58
CA GLN A 102 -3.22 -11.09 21.69
C GLN A 102 -3.50 -12.04 20.50
N GLY A 103 -2.45 -12.51 19.83
CA GLY A 103 -2.58 -13.38 18.65
C GLY A 103 -2.91 -12.62 17.37
N ASP A 104 -2.64 -11.32 17.32
CA ASP A 104 -2.79 -10.50 16.12
C ASP A 104 -1.45 -10.30 15.40
N LEU A 105 -1.55 -10.07 14.08
CA LEU A 105 -0.45 -9.52 13.31
C LEU A 105 -0.48 -7.99 13.45
N LEU A 106 0.69 -7.38 13.51
CA LEU A 106 0.82 -5.92 13.50
C LEU A 106 1.04 -5.42 12.07
N ALA A 107 0.33 -4.38 11.68
CA ALA A 107 0.62 -3.58 10.49
C ALA A 107 0.97 -2.15 10.93
N GLU A 108 2.14 -1.66 10.52
CA GLU A 108 2.65 -0.35 10.94
C GLU A 108 2.52 0.65 9.79
N ILE A 109 1.57 1.57 9.96
CA ILE A 109 1.36 2.68 9.02
C ILE A 109 2.19 3.85 9.52
N ILE A 110 3.36 4.03 8.91
CA ILE A 110 4.34 5.00 9.38
C ILE A 110 3.99 6.44 9.01
N CYS A 111 4.46 7.43 9.77
CA CYS A 111 4.35 8.86 9.50
C CYS A 111 2.94 9.32 9.11
N ALA A 112 1.94 8.79 9.80
CA ALA A 112 0.52 9.04 9.53
C ALA A 112 -0.12 10.04 10.49
N THR A 113 0.58 10.43 11.55
CA THR A 113 0.11 11.43 12.51
C THR A 113 1.27 12.28 13.06
N THR A 114 0.97 13.15 14.01
CA THR A 114 1.94 14.03 14.67
C THR A 114 3.01 13.22 15.39
N VAL A 115 4.28 13.47 15.04
CA VAL A 115 5.44 12.93 15.74
C VAL A 115 5.63 13.67 17.07
N ASN A 116 5.52 12.93 18.18
CA ASN A 116 5.76 13.44 19.54
C ASN A 116 7.10 12.95 20.13
N GLN A 117 7.80 12.07 19.43
CA GLN A 117 9.10 11.53 19.80
C GLN A 117 10.23 12.24 19.03
N GLN A 118 11.14 12.88 19.76
CA GLN A 118 12.11 13.82 19.18
C GLN A 118 13.08 13.19 18.18
N ASP A 119 13.52 11.95 18.41
CA ASP A 119 14.48 11.25 17.56
C ASP A 119 13.82 10.55 16.36
N ALA A 120 12.49 10.48 16.31
CA ALA A 120 11.72 10.00 15.16
C ALA A 120 11.41 11.10 14.12
N VAL A 121 11.51 12.38 14.51
CA VAL A 121 11.12 13.54 13.67
C VAL A 121 11.76 13.51 12.28
N LEU A 122 13.05 13.16 12.18
CA LEU A 122 13.76 13.14 10.90
C LEU A 122 13.29 12.01 9.96
N ALA A 123 12.78 10.90 10.51
CA ALA A 123 12.30 9.79 9.68
C ALA A 123 11.09 10.21 8.85
N CYS A 124 10.20 11.01 9.44
CA CYS A 124 8.99 11.51 8.78
C CYS A 124 9.18 12.87 8.09
N GLU A 125 10.41 13.37 7.96
CA GLU A 125 10.65 14.67 7.34
C GLU A 125 10.24 14.64 5.85
N ASN A 126 9.42 15.63 5.45
CA ASN A 126 8.87 15.75 4.09
C ASN A 126 8.04 14.56 3.61
N TYR A 127 7.55 13.72 4.51
CA TYR A 127 6.69 12.59 4.19
C TYR A 127 5.49 12.51 5.14
N SER A 128 4.32 12.28 4.58
CA SER A 128 3.11 11.98 5.33
C SER A 128 2.35 10.88 4.61
N SER A 129 2.03 9.82 5.34
CA SER A 129 1.40 8.64 4.77
C SER A 129 0.01 8.95 4.22
N GLN A 130 -0.27 8.37 3.06
CA GLN A 130 -1.58 8.43 2.39
C GLN A 130 -2.36 7.12 2.58
N ILE A 131 -1.85 6.21 3.39
CA ILE A 131 -2.52 4.94 3.69
C ILE A 131 -3.73 5.23 4.59
N PRO A 132 -4.93 4.74 4.25
CA PRO A 132 -6.10 4.95 5.10
C PRO A 132 -5.92 4.24 6.44
N ILE A 133 -6.28 4.93 7.53
CA ILE A 133 -6.30 4.34 8.87
C ILE A 133 -7.62 3.59 9.04
N PRO A 134 -7.59 2.26 9.24
CA PRO A 134 -8.82 1.50 9.40
C PRO A 134 -9.43 1.73 10.78
N SER A 135 -10.70 1.35 10.94
CA SER A 135 -11.41 1.33 12.21
C SER A 135 -11.44 -0.08 12.78
N LYS A 136 -11.58 -0.18 14.11
CA LYS A 136 -11.82 -1.45 14.79
C LYS A 136 -13.01 -2.20 14.17
N ASN A 137 -12.89 -3.52 14.06
CA ASN A 137 -13.83 -4.46 13.44
C ASN A 137 -13.98 -4.34 11.91
N GLN A 138 -13.17 -3.53 11.22
CA GLN A 138 -13.15 -3.56 9.75
C GLN A 138 -12.36 -4.76 9.24
N ASN A 139 -12.82 -5.36 8.14
CA ASN A 139 -11.99 -6.26 7.36
C ASN A 139 -10.99 -5.42 6.57
N ILE A 140 -9.73 -5.83 6.60
CA ILE A 140 -8.65 -5.17 5.90
C ILE A 140 -7.88 -6.15 5.04
N THR A 141 -7.27 -5.64 3.98
CA THR A 141 -6.19 -6.29 3.25
C THR A 141 -4.97 -5.38 3.27
N VAL A 142 -3.87 -5.86 3.81
CA VAL A 142 -2.62 -5.12 3.99
C VAL A 142 -1.55 -5.71 3.09
N THR A 143 -0.79 -4.86 2.42
CA THR A 143 0.38 -5.25 1.64
C THR A 143 1.62 -4.47 2.08
N GLY A 144 2.74 -5.16 2.22
CA GLY A 144 4.03 -4.59 2.58
C GLY A 144 5.07 -5.66 2.88
N PRO A 145 6.29 -5.28 3.29
CA PRO A 145 7.31 -6.22 3.75
C PRO A 145 6.85 -6.91 5.03
N TYR A 146 7.11 -8.21 5.11
CA TYR A 146 6.88 -9.00 6.32
C TYR A 146 8.20 -9.13 7.08
N VAL A 147 8.24 -8.58 8.28
CA VAL A 147 9.48 -8.41 9.05
C VAL A 147 9.31 -8.95 10.47
N LEU A 148 10.45 -9.29 11.07
CA LEU A 148 10.59 -9.50 12.51
C LEU A 148 11.17 -8.21 13.11
N ASP A 149 10.48 -7.62 14.09
CA ASP A 149 11.08 -6.60 14.94
C ASP A 149 12.01 -7.31 15.94
N ASN A 150 13.33 -7.13 15.83
CA ASN A 150 14.29 -7.81 16.70
C ASN A 150 14.36 -7.25 18.13
N VAL A 151 13.79 -6.07 18.37
CA VAL A 151 13.73 -5.46 19.71
C VAL A 151 12.52 -6.01 20.46
N HIS A 152 11.37 -6.09 19.79
CA HIS A 152 10.11 -6.51 20.42
C HIS A 152 9.80 -8.00 20.25
N GLY A 153 10.31 -8.63 19.19
CA GLY A 153 10.23 -10.06 18.93
C GLY A 153 8.99 -10.52 18.15
N TRP A 154 8.04 -9.65 17.83
CA TRP A 154 6.84 -10.00 17.06
C TRP A 154 7.04 -9.84 15.55
N MET A 155 6.17 -10.53 14.79
CA MET A 155 6.06 -10.37 13.35
C MET A 155 5.12 -9.22 12.99
N GLU A 156 5.44 -8.51 11.92
CA GLU A 156 4.66 -7.38 11.45
C GLU A 156 4.76 -7.16 9.94
N VAL A 157 3.78 -6.46 9.38
CA VAL A 157 3.86 -5.83 8.06
C VAL A 157 4.36 -4.41 8.26
N HIS A 158 5.66 -4.19 8.01
CA HIS A 158 6.31 -2.91 8.24
C HIS A 158 7.31 -2.57 7.11
N PRO A 159 7.18 -1.39 6.48
CA PRO A 159 6.06 -0.46 6.60
C PRO A 159 4.90 -0.93 5.72
N VAL A 160 3.68 -0.47 6.01
CA VAL A 160 2.54 -0.72 5.12
C VAL A 160 2.69 0.05 3.81
N TYR A 161 2.65 -0.66 2.68
CA TYR A 161 2.66 -0.08 1.33
C TYR A 161 1.25 0.17 0.79
N SER A 162 0.29 -0.65 1.17
CA SER A 162 -1.11 -0.50 0.78
C SER A 162 -2.04 -1.12 1.82
N LEU A 163 -3.17 -0.45 2.07
CA LEU A 163 -4.25 -0.97 2.88
C LEU A 163 -5.59 -0.67 2.18
N SER A 164 -6.44 -1.68 2.07
CA SER A 164 -7.83 -1.53 1.65
C SER A 164 -8.77 -2.11 2.71
N THR A 165 -9.97 -1.56 2.80
CA THR A 165 -11.06 -2.03 3.66
C THR A 165 -12.16 -2.69 2.81
N SER A 166 -12.88 -3.65 3.38
CA SER A 166 -14.03 -4.33 2.74
C SER A 166 -15.22 -4.52 3.68
#